data_AF-A0A0K9NLW5-F1
#
_entry.id   AF-A0A0K9NLW5-F1
#
_cell.length_a   1.000
_cell.length_b   1.000
_cell.length_c   1.000
_cell.angle_alpha   90.00
_cell.angle_beta   90.00
_cell.angle_gamma   90.00
#
_symmetry.space_group_name_H-M   'P 1'
#
loop_
_entity.id
_entity.type
_entity.pdbx_description
1 polymer ?
#
loop_
_entity_poly.entity_id
_entity_poly.type
_entity_poly.pdbx_seq_one_letter_code
_entity_poly.pdbx_strand_id
1 'polypeptide(L)'
;MNIDRGLSKNLKSENNGSQLGFLGLSRAESEIVEMETSLRYGAGSKTLKLHAKEKICLDSNIMLQAHAELDTYVGIPTHLVVMMRHFYPQYMASIDVGVHCNKKKPVGYNIRVKKEFLVNSVGNIRINLKGICNLDRPERMESRNDGKRVTQKRKGKHKAIHREQEQEQEQEQEYEYKPKGAVELCWYKYKFQEDQDMRLKVGYELYNQVPYFQICENNWTVNFDMNGKWDVRFHL
;
A
#
# COMPACT_ATOMS: atom_id res chain seq x y z
N MET A 1 54.91 49.40 29.88
CA MET A 1 53.81 48.86 30.71
C MET A 1 53.59 47.41 30.30
N ASN A 2 53.79 46.49 31.24
CA ASN A 2 53.20 45.16 31.45
C ASN A 2 52.72 44.35 30.21
N ILE A 3 53.32 43.19 29.86
CA ILE A 3 53.37 41.87 30.56
C ILE A 3 52.17 40.95 30.19
N ASP A 4 52.53 39.69 29.88
CA ASP A 4 51.77 38.41 29.89
C ASP A 4 50.80 38.08 28.74
N ARG A 5 51.06 37.01 27.96
CA ARG A 5 50.85 35.56 28.22
C ARG A 5 49.36 35.18 28.28
N GLY A 6 48.95 34.23 27.44
CA GLY A 6 47.65 33.57 27.62
C GLY A 6 47.21 32.67 26.46
N LEU A 7 47.55 31.38 26.57
CA LEU A 7 46.91 30.25 25.90
C LEU A 7 45.37 30.32 25.91
N SER A 8 44.72 29.72 24.88
CA SER A 8 43.38 29.06 24.89
C SER A 8 42.64 29.35 23.58
N LYS A 9 41.94 28.46 22.86
CA LYS A 9 41.60 27.04 22.97
C LYS A 9 41.04 26.64 21.58
N ASN A 10 41.20 25.36 21.25
CA ASN A 10 40.37 24.66 20.27
C ASN A 10 38.88 24.99 20.46
N LEU A 11 38.19 25.30 19.36
CA LEU A 11 36.74 25.08 19.25
C LEU A 11 36.50 24.34 17.94
N LYS A 12 36.55 23.01 18.04
CA LYS A 12 35.72 22.12 17.22
C LYS A 12 34.28 22.57 17.45
N SER A 13 33.62 23.13 16.43
CA SER A 13 32.16 23.17 16.45
C SER A 13 31.66 21.81 15.99
N GLU A 14 31.22 21.01 16.95
CA GLU A 14 30.31 19.89 16.73
C GLU A 14 29.06 20.43 16.02
N ASN A 15 28.88 20.10 14.75
CA ASN A 15 27.57 20.23 14.10
C ASN A 15 26.88 18.87 14.18
N ASN A 16 26.39 18.57 15.38
CA ASN A 16 25.38 17.55 15.63
C ASN A 16 24.03 18.05 15.08
N GLY A 17 23.88 17.98 13.76
CA GLY A 17 22.61 18.20 13.07
C GLY A 17 22.00 16.87 12.68
N SER A 18 21.13 16.34 13.53
CA SER A 18 20.31 15.15 13.31
C SER A 18 19.39 15.30 12.09
N GLN A 19 19.93 15.03 10.90
CA GLN A 19 19.16 14.70 9.70
C GLN A 19 19.05 13.17 9.58
N LEU A 20 18.23 12.55 10.42
CA LEU A 20 17.76 11.20 10.13
C LEU A 20 16.45 11.34 9.35
N GLY A 21 16.63 11.43 8.04
CA GLY A 21 15.58 11.65 7.06
C GLY A 21 14.46 10.62 7.15
N PHE A 22 13.24 11.12 6.94
CA PHE A 22 12.18 10.39 6.26
C PHE A 22 12.82 9.74 5.02
N LEU A 23 12.99 8.41 5.00
CA LEU A 23 13.88 7.74 4.04
C LEU A 23 13.59 8.18 2.60
N GLY A 24 14.58 8.88 2.03
CA GLY A 24 14.74 9.23 0.62
C GLY A 24 14.02 10.50 0.19
N LEU A 25 14.58 11.67 0.50
CA LEU A 25 14.54 12.90 -0.32
C LEU A 25 15.39 13.98 0.38
N SER A 26 16.69 13.76 0.45
CA SER A 26 17.64 14.85 0.61
C SER A 26 18.73 14.69 -0.43
N ARG A 27 18.86 15.75 -1.24
CA ARG A 27 19.94 16.04 -2.18
C ARG A 27 19.71 15.51 -3.60
N ALA A 28 19.65 16.49 -4.51
CA ALA A 28 19.58 16.34 -5.94
C ALA A 28 20.81 15.61 -6.46
N GLU A 29 20.65 14.33 -6.75
CA GLU A 29 21.34 13.58 -7.80
C GLU A 29 20.26 12.70 -8.42
N SER A 30 20.21 12.63 -9.74
CA SER A 30 19.37 11.67 -10.46
C SER A 30 19.92 10.28 -10.18
N GLU A 31 19.68 9.76 -8.97
CA GLU A 31 19.84 8.35 -8.66
C GLU A 31 18.93 7.61 -9.64
N ILE A 32 19.53 6.73 -10.44
CA ILE A 32 18.78 5.74 -11.19
C ILE A 32 18.03 4.95 -10.12
N VAL A 33 16.72 5.18 -9.98
CA VAL A 33 15.90 4.41 -9.05
C VAL A 33 15.80 3.03 -9.65
N GLU A 34 16.66 2.13 -9.20
CA GLU A 34 16.65 0.74 -9.67
C GLU A 34 15.27 0.11 -9.44
N MET A 35 14.85 -0.69 -10.40
CA MET A 35 13.58 -1.41 -10.32
C MET A 35 13.62 -2.37 -9.12
N GLU A 36 12.67 -2.21 -8.20
CA GLU A 36 12.50 -3.13 -7.08
C GLU A 36 11.86 -4.43 -7.57
N THR A 37 12.55 -5.56 -7.40
CA THR A 37 11.97 -6.87 -7.68
C THR A 37 11.88 -7.71 -6.40
N SER A 38 10.85 -8.55 -6.32
CA SER A 38 10.64 -9.41 -5.15
C SER A 38 9.88 -10.68 -5.50
N LEU A 39 10.24 -11.77 -4.81
CA LEU A 39 9.50 -13.02 -4.77
C LEU A 39 8.49 -12.98 -3.62
N ARG A 40 7.25 -13.42 -3.84
CA ARG A 40 6.18 -13.43 -2.84
C ARG A 40 5.50 -14.79 -2.78
N TYR A 41 5.34 -15.33 -1.58
CA TYR A 41 4.61 -16.57 -1.34
C TYR A 41 3.74 -16.41 -0.11
N GLY A 42 2.48 -16.87 -0.15
CA GLY A 42 1.59 -16.72 1.00
C GLY A 42 0.45 -17.72 1.02
N ALA A 43 -0.15 -17.86 2.20
CA ALA A 43 -1.18 -18.86 2.49
C ALA A 43 -2.41 -18.77 1.58
N GLY A 44 -2.74 -17.55 1.14
CA GLY A 44 -3.93 -17.28 0.33
C GLY A 44 -3.83 -17.82 -1.10
N SER A 45 -2.76 -17.49 -1.82
CA SER A 45 -2.60 -17.96 -3.21
C SER A 45 -1.98 -19.34 -3.29
N LYS A 46 -1.17 -19.74 -2.31
CA LYS A 46 -0.33 -20.97 -2.36
C LYS A 46 0.50 -21.08 -3.65
N THR A 47 0.78 -19.93 -4.26
CA THR A 47 1.57 -19.79 -5.48
C THR A 47 2.68 -18.78 -5.22
N LEU A 48 3.84 -19.04 -5.81
CA LEU A 48 4.93 -18.09 -5.87
C LEU A 48 4.59 -17.02 -6.91
N LYS A 49 4.87 -15.76 -6.57
CA LYS A 49 4.62 -14.62 -7.45
C LYS A 49 5.89 -13.81 -7.61
N LEU A 50 6.13 -13.38 -8.85
CA LEU A 50 7.13 -12.36 -9.18
C LEU A 50 6.46 -11.00 -9.09
N HIS A 51 7.05 -10.08 -8.35
CA HIS A 51 6.59 -8.70 -8.26
C HIS A 51 7.70 -7.77 -8.69
N ALA A 52 7.41 -6.87 -9.63
CA ALA A 52 8.31 -5.82 -10.10
C ALA A 52 7.68 -4.45 -9.82
N LYS A 53 8.48 -3.50 -9.38
CA LYS A 53 8.03 -2.15 -9.02
C LYS A 53 9.06 -1.11 -9.40
N GLU A 54 8.59 -0.11 -10.11
CA GLU A 54 9.38 1.01 -10.60
C GLU A 54 8.84 2.32 -10.02
N LYS A 55 9.75 3.26 -9.80
CA LYS A 55 9.44 4.58 -9.28
C LYS A 55 10.16 5.60 -10.15
N ILE A 56 9.41 6.56 -10.65
CA ILE A 56 9.90 7.65 -11.48
C ILE A 56 9.59 8.94 -10.75
N CYS A 57 10.64 9.68 -10.38
CA CYS A 57 10.49 10.99 -9.76
C CYS A 57 10.13 12.01 -10.85
N LEU A 58 8.94 12.62 -10.74
CA LEU A 58 8.50 13.67 -11.66
C LEU A 58 8.92 15.05 -11.14
N ASP A 59 8.91 15.23 -9.82
CA ASP A 59 9.36 16.43 -9.10
C ASP A 59 9.81 16.02 -7.68
N SER A 60 10.41 16.94 -6.95
CA SER A 60 10.81 16.87 -5.54
C SER A 60 9.76 16.25 -4.61
N ASN A 61 8.47 16.49 -4.85
CA ASN A 61 7.38 15.96 -4.03
C ASN A 61 6.44 15.03 -4.78
N ILE A 62 6.70 14.72 -6.06
CA ILE A 62 5.79 13.93 -6.91
C ILE A 62 6.52 12.74 -7.50
N MET A 63 5.98 11.55 -7.28
CA MET A 63 6.53 10.30 -7.78
C MET A 63 5.44 9.48 -8.49
N LEU A 64 5.74 9.03 -9.70
CA LEU A 64 4.98 8.00 -10.38
C LEU A 64 5.49 6.63 -9.95
N GLN A 65 4.58 5.72 -9.58
CA GLN A 65 4.89 4.38 -9.13
C GLN A 65 4.10 3.37 -9.93
N ALA A 66 4.79 2.50 -10.67
CA ALA A 66 4.20 1.38 -11.38
C ALA A 66 4.64 0.08 -10.72
N HIS A 67 3.74 -0.89 -10.55
CA HIS A 67 4.13 -2.23 -10.15
C HIS A 67 3.19 -3.29 -10.71
N ALA A 68 3.75 -4.47 -10.97
CA ALA A 68 3.05 -5.62 -11.53
C ALA A 68 3.38 -6.89 -10.77
N GLU A 69 2.44 -7.82 -10.76
CA GLU A 69 2.60 -9.17 -10.21
C GLU A 69 2.29 -10.23 -11.27
N LEU A 70 3.16 -11.25 -11.36
CA LEU A 70 3.02 -12.43 -12.20
C LEU A 70 2.93 -13.68 -11.32
N ASP A 71 1.90 -14.52 -11.55
CA ASP A 71 1.82 -15.83 -10.91
C ASP A 71 2.72 -16.83 -11.64
N THR A 72 3.68 -17.45 -10.95
CA THR A 72 4.66 -18.35 -11.58
C THR A 72 4.09 -19.73 -11.87
N TYR A 73 2.97 -20.12 -11.25
CA TYR A 73 2.34 -21.42 -11.51
C TYR A 73 1.61 -21.41 -12.86
N VAL A 74 0.90 -20.33 -13.16
CA VAL A 74 0.12 -20.21 -14.42
C VAL A 74 0.83 -19.37 -15.48
N GLY A 75 1.80 -18.54 -15.10
CA GLY A 75 2.51 -17.63 -16.02
C GLY A 75 1.67 -16.45 -16.50
N ILE A 76 0.67 -16.01 -15.72
CA ILE A 76 -0.25 -14.93 -16.11
C ILE A 76 -0.17 -13.75 -15.13
N PRO A 77 -0.18 -12.49 -15.61
CA PRO A 77 -0.25 -11.32 -14.74
C PRO A 77 -1.47 -11.36 -13.82
N THR A 78 -1.26 -11.15 -12.53
CA THR A 78 -2.35 -11.11 -11.53
C THR A 78 -2.77 -9.70 -11.18
N HIS A 79 -1.85 -8.75 -11.25
CA HIS A 79 -2.10 -7.38 -10.81
C HIS A 79 -1.18 -6.41 -11.53
N LEU A 80 -1.73 -5.28 -11.95
CA LEU A 80 -0.98 -4.13 -12.43
C LEU A 80 -1.52 -2.90 -11.73
N VAL A 81 -0.64 -2.03 -11.23
CA VAL A 81 -1.04 -0.80 -10.56
C VAL A 81 -0.11 0.33 -10.97
N VAL A 82 -0.69 1.46 -11.33
CA VAL A 82 0.02 2.71 -11.58
C VAL A 82 -0.55 3.78 -10.65
N MET A 83 0.31 4.44 -9.88
CA MET A 83 -0.10 5.45 -8.90
C MET A 83 0.79 6.68 -8.99
N MET A 84 0.17 7.86 -8.95
CA MET A 84 0.85 9.11 -8.68
C MET A 84 0.82 9.39 -7.18
N ARG A 85 1.98 9.61 -6.58
CA ARG A 85 2.16 9.89 -5.15
C ARG A 85 2.65 11.32 -4.98
N HIS A 86 1.94 12.10 -4.19
CA HIS A 86 2.37 13.42 -3.73
C HIS A 86 2.77 13.34 -2.25
N PHE A 87 3.96 13.82 -1.94
CA PHE A 87 4.52 13.87 -0.60
C PHE A 87 4.37 15.27 0.00
N TYR A 88 4.08 15.31 1.30
CA TYR A 88 4.11 16.51 2.12
C TYR A 88 5.14 16.32 3.24
N PRO A 89 6.45 16.52 2.97
CA PRO A 89 7.52 16.23 3.92
C PRO A 89 7.35 16.94 5.26
N GLN A 90 6.88 18.19 5.24
CA GLN A 90 6.63 19.01 6.44
C GLN A 90 5.56 18.42 7.38
N TYR A 91 4.67 17.57 6.85
CA TYR A 91 3.62 16.91 7.62
C TYR A 91 3.84 15.40 7.76
N MET A 92 4.97 14.89 7.26
CA MET A 92 5.28 13.45 7.20
C MET A 92 4.11 12.65 6.61
N ALA A 93 3.47 13.20 5.59
CA ALA A 93 2.26 12.67 4.99
C ALA A 93 2.41 12.47 3.49
N SER A 94 1.62 11.57 2.93
CA SER A 94 1.52 11.37 1.49
C SER A 94 0.11 11.00 1.09
N ILE A 95 -0.25 11.41 -0.13
CA ILE A 95 -1.47 10.99 -0.80
C ILE A 95 -1.10 10.37 -2.14
N ASP A 96 -1.67 9.22 -2.43
CA ASP A 96 -1.51 8.50 -3.67
C ASP A 96 -2.87 8.39 -4.35
N VAL A 97 -2.90 8.62 -5.65
CA VAL A 97 -4.06 8.35 -6.50
C VAL A 97 -3.58 7.49 -7.65
N GLY A 98 -4.30 6.41 -7.92
CA GLY A 98 -3.88 5.47 -8.95
C GLY A 98 -5.03 4.66 -9.55
N VAL A 99 -4.60 3.82 -10.48
CA VAL A 99 -5.43 2.89 -11.20
C VAL A 99 -4.82 1.51 -11.02
N HIS A 100 -5.67 0.53 -10.74
CA HIS A 100 -5.30 -0.88 -10.80
C HIS A 100 -6.07 -1.61 -11.90
N CYS A 101 -5.43 -2.63 -12.43
CA CYS A 101 -6.01 -3.59 -13.34
C CYS A 101 -5.81 -4.99 -12.75
N ASN A 102 -6.86 -5.80 -12.80
CA ASN A 102 -6.83 -7.20 -12.39
C ASN A 102 -7.61 -8.02 -13.42
N LYS A 103 -7.33 -9.32 -13.54
CA LYS A 103 -8.07 -10.25 -14.40
C LYS A 103 -9.60 -10.14 -14.26
N LYS A 104 -10.08 -9.90 -13.03
CA LYS A 104 -11.51 -9.84 -12.72
C LYS A 104 -12.15 -8.48 -12.98
N LYS A 105 -11.37 -7.39 -12.92
CA LYS A 105 -11.87 -6.02 -13.04
C LYS A 105 -10.93 -5.23 -13.97
N PRO A 106 -11.40 -4.82 -15.16
CA PRO A 106 -10.53 -4.26 -16.18
C PRO A 106 -9.85 -2.96 -15.72
N VAL A 107 -10.54 -2.13 -14.93
CA VAL A 107 -10.01 -0.89 -14.37
C VAL A 107 -10.70 -0.60 -13.04
N GLY A 108 -9.93 -0.32 -11.99
CA GLY A 108 -10.43 0.26 -10.74
C GLY A 108 -9.50 1.36 -10.24
N TYR A 109 -10.02 2.27 -9.43
CA TYR A 109 -9.27 3.41 -8.93
C TYR A 109 -8.92 3.21 -7.45
N ASN A 110 -7.75 3.67 -7.04
CA ASN A 110 -7.35 3.60 -5.65
C ASN A 110 -6.82 4.95 -5.15
N ILE A 111 -7.29 5.35 -3.98
CA ILE A 111 -6.75 6.48 -3.22
C ILE A 111 -6.09 5.90 -1.98
N ARG A 112 -4.86 6.30 -1.70
CA ARG A 112 -4.13 5.91 -0.50
C ARG A 112 -3.64 7.15 0.22
N VAL A 113 -3.83 7.20 1.53
CA VAL A 113 -3.30 8.25 2.39
C VAL A 113 -2.39 7.60 3.43
N LYS A 114 -1.26 8.23 3.70
CA LYS A 114 -0.37 7.84 4.79
C LYS A 114 0.06 9.05 5.60
N LYS A 115 0.16 8.87 6.92
CA LYS A 115 0.76 9.85 7.83
C LYS A 115 1.63 9.13 8.84
N GLU A 116 2.83 9.66 9.06
CA GLU A 116 3.77 9.13 10.04
C GLU A 116 3.93 10.12 11.21
N PHE A 117 4.05 9.57 12.42
CA PHE A 117 4.36 10.32 13.63
C PHE A 117 5.62 9.73 14.25
N LEU A 118 6.56 10.60 14.63
CA LEU A 118 7.74 10.20 15.39
C LEU A 118 7.36 10.10 16.86
N VAL A 119 7.60 8.93 17.46
CA VAL A 119 7.30 8.71 18.89
C VAL A 119 8.44 9.20 19.77
N ASN A 120 9.67 9.19 19.25
CA ASN A 120 10.85 9.63 19.98
C ASN A 120 11.79 10.48 19.11
N SER A 121 12.67 11.22 19.79
CA SER A 121 13.62 12.15 19.15
C SER A 121 14.65 11.47 18.24
N VAL A 122 14.92 10.17 18.47
CA VAL A 122 15.83 9.37 17.63
C VAL A 122 15.16 8.88 16.34
N GLY A 123 13.82 8.83 16.31
CA GLY A 123 13.03 8.47 15.13
C GLY A 123 13.04 6.97 14.78
N ASN A 124 13.52 6.11 15.66
CA ASN A 124 13.52 4.66 15.47
C ASN A 124 12.20 4.00 15.89
N ILE A 125 11.31 4.72 16.59
CA ILE A 125 9.93 4.30 16.86
C ILE A 125 8.98 5.27 16.17
N ARG A 126 8.08 4.74 15.34
CA ARG A 126 7.15 5.52 14.53
C ARG A 126 5.75 4.95 14.58
N ILE A 127 4.74 5.82 14.54
CA ILE A 127 3.34 5.44 14.35
C ILE A 127 2.93 5.82 12.94
N ASN A 128 2.38 4.86 12.19
CA ASN A 128 1.93 5.04 10.82
C ASN A 128 0.41 4.87 10.74
N LEU A 129 -0.27 5.91 10.28
CA LEU A 129 -1.68 5.87 9.89
C LEU A 129 -1.76 5.63 8.39
N LYS A 130 -2.60 4.67 7.98
CA LYS A 130 -2.85 4.35 6.58
C LYS A 130 -4.34 4.31 6.31
N GLY A 131 -4.77 4.98 5.25
CA GLY A 131 -6.10 4.87 4.68
C GLY A 131 -6.00 4.41 3.23
N ILE A 132 -6.85 3.47 2.81
CA ILE A 132 -6.97 2.99 1.44
C ILE A 132 -8.44 2.97 1.06
N CYS A 133 -8.72 3.57 -0.09
CA CYS A 133 -10.03 3.73 -0.68
C CYS A 133 -9.99 3.15 -2.10
N ASN A 134 -10.71 2.05 -2.36
CA ASN A 134 -10.82 1.49 -3.71
C ASN A 134 -12.16 1.92 -4.31
N LEU A 135 -12.12 2.82 -5.30
CA LEU A 135 -13.29 3.20 -6.09
C LEU A 135 -13.38 2.27 -7.30
N ASP A 136 -13.93 1.09 -7.07
CA ASP A 136 -14.32 0.20 -8.17
C ASP A 136 -15.70 0.62 -8.66
N ARG A 137 -15.92 0.68 -9.98
CA ARG A 137 -17.29 0.74 -10.50
C ARG A 137 -18.04 -0.52 -10.04
N PRO A 138 -19.30 -0.41 -9.60
CA PRO A 138 -20.14 -1.58 -9.43
C PRO A 138 -20.26 -2.27 -10.78
N GLU A 139 -20.17 -3.60 -10.78
CA GLU A 139 -20.45 -4.41 -11.97
C GLU A 139 -21.86 -4.04 -12.42
N ARG A 140 -22.00 -3.40 -13.59
CA ARG A 140 -23.28 -3.49 -14.29
C ARG A 140 -23.46 -4.98 -14.56
N MET A 141 -24.52 -5.57 -14.01
CA MET A 141 -25.03 -6.83 -14.54
C MET A 141 -25.37 -6.58 -16.01
N GLU A 142 -24.43 -6.81 -16.92
CA GLU A 142 -24.78 -7.06 -18.30
C GLU A 142 -25.55 -8.37 -18.28
N SER A 143 -26.88 -8.25 -18.32
CA SER A 143 -27.77 -9.36 -18.58
C SER A 143 -27.33 -10.02 -19.89
N ARG A 144 -26.56 -11.10 -19.75
CA ARG A 144 -26.17 -11.98 -20.83
C ARG A 144 -27.44 -12.66 -21.34
N ASN A 145 -28.13 -11.99 -22.26
CA ASN A 145 -29.19 -12.59 -23.07
C ASN A 145 -28.52 -13.54 -24.07
N ASP A 146 -27.99 -14.66 -23.58
CA ASP A 146 -27.69 -15.80 -24.41
C ASP A 146 -29.03 -16.38 -24.87
N GLY A 147 -29.33 -16.16 -26.14
CA GLY A 147 -30.60 -16.46 -26.78
C GLY A 147 -31.04 -17.90 -26.58
N LYS A 148 -31.90 -18.13 -25.57
CA LYS A 148 -32.77 -19.29 -25.53
C LYS A 148 -34.08 -18.92 -26.20
N ARG A 149 -34.25 -19.34 -27.46
CA ARG A 149 -35.58 -19.49 -28.08
C ARG A 149 -36.36 -20.51 -27.26
N VAL A 150 -37.16 -20.04 -26.32
CA VAL A 150 -38.24 -20.83 -25.72
C VAL A 150 -39.54 -20.37 -26.38
N THR A 151 -40.09 -21.24 -27.23
CA THR A 151 -41.41 -21.08 -27.81
C THR A 151 -42.44 -21.18 -26.68
N GLN A 152 -43.01 -20.07 -26.23
CA GLN A 152 -44.09 -20.09 -25.23
C GLN A 152 -45.41 -19.63 -25.86
N LYS A 153 -46.32 -20.61 -25.99
CA LYS A 153 -47.72 -20.42 -26.38
C LYS A 153 -48.43 -19.47 -25.41
N ARG A 154 -49.24 -18.59 -26.01
CA ARG A 154 -50.24 -17.72 -25.37
C ARG A 154 -51.06 -18.45 -24.29
N LYS A 155 -51.19 -17.86 -23.11
CA LYS A 155 -52.46 -17.72 -22.34
C LYS A 155 -52.24 -16.87 -21.07
N GLY A 156 -53.12 -15.89 -20.84
CA GLY A 156 -53.34 -15.29 -19.51
C GLY A 156 -52.72 -13.91 -19.27
N LYS A 157 -53.17 -12.88 -19.98
CA LYS A 157 -53.07 -11.49 -19.52
C LYS A 157 -54.15 -11.28 -18.45
N HIS A 158 -53.75 -11.06 -17.19
CA HIS A 158 -54.43 -10.31 -16.12
C HIS A 158 -53.83 -10.70 -14.77
N LYS A 159 -52.50 -10.51 -14.60
CA LYS A 159 -51.82 -10.55 -13.28
C LYS A 159 -50.37 -10.05 -13.33
N ALA A 160 -50.05 -9.15 -14.26
CA ALA A 160 -48.68 -8.74 -14.53
C ALA A 160 -48.30 -7.36 -13.96
N ILE A 161 -49.27 -6.54 -13.52
CA ILE A 161 -48.97 -5.13 -13.19
C ILE A 161 -48.58 -4.95 -11.71
N HIS A 162 -49.00 -5.84 -10.80
CA HIS A 162 -48.63 -5.74 -9.38
C HIS A 162 -47.29 -6.38 -9.01
N ARG A 163 -46.73 -7.26 -9.86
CA ARG A 163 -45.43 -7.91 -9.63
C ARG A 163 -44.24 -7.12 -10.15
N GLU A 164 -44.48 -6.19 -11.07
CA GLU A 164 -43.43 -5.29 -11.59
C GLU A 164 -43.07 -4.20 -10.57
N GLN A 165 -44.04 -3.75 -9.76
CA GLN A 165 -43.80 -2.73 -8.73
C GLN A 165 -43.12 -3.28 -7.45
N GLU A 166 -43.30 -4.55 -7.11
CA GLU A 166 -42.56 -5.19 -6.01
C GLU A 166 -41.11 -5.55 -6.38
N GLN A 167 -40.81 -5.72 -7.67
CA GLN A 167 -39.44 -5.99 -8.14
C GLN A 167 -38.60 -4.74 -8.39
N GLU A 168 -39.22 -3.58 -8.56
CA GLU A 168 -38.52 -2.28 -8.55
C GLU A 168 -38.12 -1.85 -7.12
N GLN A 169 -38.76 -2.40 -6.08
CA GLN A 169 -38.45 -2.09 -4.67
C GLN A 169 -37.36 -2.97 -4.02
N GLU A 170 -36.88 -4.02 -4.68
CA GLU A 170 -35.72 -4.80 -4.20
C GLU A 170 -34.38 -4.32 -4.80
N GLN A 171 -34.37 -3.27 -5.63
CA GLN A 171 -33.17 -2.69 -6.25
C GLN A 171 -32.61 -1.47 -5.51
N GLU A 172 -32.47 -1.56 -4.19
CA GLU A 172 -31.55 -0.72 -3.43
C GLU A 172 -30.65 -1.63 -2.59
N GLN A 173 -29.83 -2.45 -3.26
CA GLN A 173 -28.62 -2.94 -2.60
C GLN A 173 -27.69 -1.76 -2.42
N GLU A 174 -27.72 -1.20 -1.22
CA GLU A 174 -26.79 -0.22 -0.70
C GLU A 174 -25.36 -0.73 -0.93
N TYR A 175 -24.68 -0.16 -1.93
CA TYR A 175 -23.30 -0.52 -2.24
C TYR A 175 -22.41 -0.04 -1.09
N GLU A 176 -22.08 -0.95 -0.17
CA GLU A 176 -21.19 -0.66 0.94
C GLU A 176 -19.77 -0.43 0.40
N TYR A 177 -19.40 0.84 0.25
CA TYR A 177 -18.03 1.24 0.04
C TYR A 177 -17.22 0.89 1.29
N LYS A 178 -16.20 0.02 1.17
CA LYS A 178 -15.41 -0.47 2.31
C LYS A 178 -14.04 0.24 2.37
N PRO A 179 -13.95 1.43 3.01
CA PRO A 179 -12.66 2.05 3.25
C PRO A 179 -11.84 1.16 4.18
N LYS A 180 -10.57 0.95 3.83
CA LYS A 180 -9.63 0.20 4.67
C LYS A 180 -8.75 1.18 5.41
N GLY A 181 -8.64 1.00 6.72
CA GLY A 181 -7.77 1.79 7.58
C GLY A 181 -6.84 0.87 8.37
N ALA A 182 -5.62 1.34 8.64
CA ALA A 182 -4.72 0.66 9.56
C ALA A 182 -3.90 1.66 10.37
N VAL A 183 -3.63 1.27 11.62
CA VAL A 183 -2.66 1.94 12.50
C VAL A 183 -1.51 0.99 12.74
N GLU A 184 -0.28 1.44 12.57
CA GLU A 184 0.92 0.63 12.73
C GLU A 184 1.90 1.28 13.69
N LEU A 185 2.39 0.54 14.68
CA LEU A 185 3.60 0.86 15.42
C LEU A 185 4.79 0.18 14.72
N CYS A 186 5.77 0.97 14.31
CA CYS A 186 6.99 0.51 13.64
C CYS A 186 8.19 0.78 14.54
N TRP A 187 8.99 -0.26 14.79
CA TRP A 187 10.26 -0.16 15.48
C TRP A 187 11.40 -0.60 14.56
N TYR A 188 12.35 0.32 14.38
CA TYR A 188 13.56 0.13 13.60
C TYR A 188 14.72 -0.09 14.56
N LYS A 189 15.43 -1.20 14.41
CA LYS A 189 16.66 -1.47 15.14
C LYS A 189 17.77 -1.66 14.12
N TYR A 190 18.57 -0.61 13.97
CA TYR A 190 19.76 -0.60 13.13
C TYR A 190 20.86 -1.41 13.79
N LYS A 191 21.63 -2.17 13.01
CA LYS A 191 22.73 -3.02 13.50
C LYS A 191 22.30 -3.92 14.66
N PHE A 192 21.23 -4.69 14.46
CA PHE A 192 20.84 -5.74 15.42
C PHE A 192 21.98 -6.73 15.64
N GLN A 193 22.66 -7.06 14.54
CA GLN A 193 23.95 -7.73 14.45
C GLN A 193 24.81 -6.97 13.43
N GLU A 194 26.10 -7.27 13.32
CA GLU A 194 26.96 -6.68 12.29
C GLU A 194 26.35 -6.91 10.90
N ASP A 195 26.18 -5.83 10.14
CA ASP A 195 25.51 -5.79 8.82
C ASP A 195 24.07 -6.30 8.77
N GLN A 196 23.35 -6.29 9.91
CA GLN A 196 21.95 -6.69 9.97
C GLN A 196 21.04 -5.58 10.51
N ASP A 197 20.07 -5.19 9.69
CA ASP A 197 19.01 -4.26 10.05
C ASP A 197 17.68 -4.98 10.23
N MET A 198 17.01 -4.69 11.35
CA MET A 198 15.72 -5.28 11.68
C MET A 198 14.64 -4.19 11.76
N ARG A 199 13.48 -4.49 11.20
CA ARG A 199 12.25 -3.73 11.43
C ARG A 199 11.14 -4.65 11.93
N LEU A 200 10.64 -4.34 13.11
CA LEU A 200 9.44 -4.92 13.68
C LEU A 200 8.26 -3.96 13.47
N LYS A 201 7.10 -4.51 13.11
CA LYS A 201 5.86 -3.76 13.01
C LYS A 201 4.72 -4.53 13.63
N VAL A 202 3.94 -3.83 14.43
CA VAL A 202 2.66 -4.28 14.96
C VAL A 202 1.59 -3.36 14.39
N GLY A 203 0.61 -3.91 13.70
CA GLY A 203 -0.46 -3.15 13.06
C GLY A 203 -1.84 -3.64 13.48
N TYR A 204 -2.83 -2.79 13.27
CA TYR A 204 -4.24 -3.09 13.50
C TYR A 204 -5.06 -2.58 12.32
N GLU A 205 -5.71 -3.49 11.59
CA GLU A 205 -6.65 -3.17 10.51
C GLU A 205 -8.00 -2.78 11.13
N LEU A 206 -8.44 -1.54 10.91
CA LEU A 206 -9.61 -0.95 11.56
C LEU A 206 -10.94 -1.54 11.08
N TYR A 207 -11.02 -1.95 9.81
CA TYR A 207 -12.28 -2.44 9.24
C TYR A 207 -12.64 -3.83 9.75
N ASN A 208 -11.73 -4.79 9.62
CA ASN A 208 -11.95 -6.16 10.10
C ASN A 208 -11.58 -6.33 11.58
N GLN A 209 -11.00 -5.30 12.21
CA GLN A 209 -10.55 -5.34 13.60
C GLN A 209 -9.47 -6.40 13.85
N VAL A 210 -8.58 -6.60 12.87
CA VAL A 210 -7.57 -7.67 12.87
C VAL A 210 -6.19 -7.08 13.13
N PRO A 211 -5.52 -7.44 14.24
CA PRO A 211 -4.11 -7.14 14.41
C PRO A 211 -3.25 -8.01 13.50
N TYR A 212 -2.13 -7.44 13.05
CA TYR A 212 -1.14 -8.10 12.24
C TYR A 212 0.27 -7.71 12.65
N PHE A 213 1.21 -8.56 12.28
CA PHE A 213 2.62 -8.47 12.64
C PHE A 213 3.45 -8.57 11.37
N GLN A 214 4.52 -7.79 11.33
CA GLN A 214 5.49 -7.86 10.26
C GLN A 214 6.91 -7.81 10.84
N ILE A 215 7.74 -8.74 10.42
CA ILE A 215 9.18 -8.77 10.68
C ILE A 215 9.88 -8.62 9.34
N CYS A 216 10.87 -7.73 9.30
CA CYS A 216 11.72 -7.51 8.14
C CYS A 216 13.15 -7.56 8.62
N GLU A 217 13.96 -8.42 8.01
CA GLU A 217 15.38 -8.56 8.28
C GLU A 217 16.08 -8.71 6.93
N ASN A 218 17.11 -7.90 6.70
CA ASN A 218 17.84 -7.88 5.44
C ASN A 218 16.86 -7.81 4.24
N ASN A 219 16.93 -8.78 3.33
CA ASN A 219 16.11 -8.84 2.13
C ASN A 219 14.79 -9.61 2.28
N TRP A 220 14.44 -10.09 3.48
CA TRP A 220 13.20 -10.84 3.66
C TRP A 220 12.21 -10.14 4.59
N THR A 221 10.93 -10.37 4.34
CA THR A 221 9.82 -9.88 5.15
C THR A 221 8.82 -11.00 5.36
N VAL A 222 8.40 -11.20 6.60
CA VAL A 222 7.29 -12.09 6.96
C VAL A 222 6.16 -11.24 7.51
N ASN A 223 4.95 -11.45 6.98
CA ASN A 223 3.71 -10.87 7.49
C ASN A 223 2.82 -11.99 8.02
N PHE A 224 2.12 -11.74 9.12
CA PHE A 224 1.12 -12.64 9.69
C PHE A 224 -0.01 -11.86 10.36
N ASP A 225 -1.25 -12.34 10.29
CA ASP A 225 -2.40 -11.75 10.98
C ASP A 225 -3.09 -12.73 11.94
N MET A 226 -3.90 -12.22 12.87
CA MET A 226 -4.62 -13.07 13.83
C MET A 226 -5.71 -13.96 13.21
N ASN A 227 -6.01 -13.81 11.92
CA ASN A 227 -6.88 -14.73 11.18
C ASN A 227 -6.12 -15.91 10.56
N GLY A 228 -4.80 -16.03 10.84
CA GLY A 228 -3.96 -17.10 10.33
C GLY A 228 -3.46 -16.87 8.90
N LYS A 229 -3.65 -15.68 8.32
CA LYS A 229 -3.07 -15.35 7.01
C LYS A 229 -1.62 -14.97 7.19
N TRP A 230 -0.78 -15.43 6.28
CA TRP A 230 0.63 -15.08 6.24
C TRP A 230 1.17 -14.98 4.82
N ASP A 231 2.21 -14.19 4.66
CA ASP A 231 3.02 -14.12 3.45
C ASP A 231 4.48 -13.86 3.77
N VAL A 232 5.35 -14.36 2.90
CA VAL A 232 6.79 -14.14 2.89
C VAL A 232 7.15 -13.43 1.60
N ARG A 233 8.00 -12.42 1.72
CA ARG A 233 8.58 -11.68 0.62
C ARG A 233 10.09 -11.74 0.69
N PHE A 234 10.74 -12.00 -0.43
CA PHE A 234 12.17 -11.88 -0.61
C PHE A 234 12.47 -10.82 -1.67
N HIS A 235 13.29 -9.84 -1.33
CA HIS A 235 13.77 -8.78 -2.21
C HIS A 235 15.02 -9.26 -2.96
N LEU A 236 15.04 -9.06 -4.27
CA LEU A 236 16.12 -9.46 -5.16
C LEU A 236 17.09 -8.29 -5.39
#